data_AF-A0A8T4WK87-F1
#
_entry.id   AF-A0A8T4WK87-F1
#
_cell.length_a   1.000
_cell.length_b   1.000
_cell.length_c   1.000
_cell.angle_alpha   90.00
_cell.angle_beta   90.00
_cell.angle_gamma   90.00
#
_symmetry.space_group_name_H-M   'P 1'
#
loop_
_entity.id
_entity.type
_entity.pdbx_description
1 polymer ?
#
loop_
_entity_poly.entity_id
_entity_poly.type
_entity_poly.pdbx_seq_one_letter_code
_entity_poly.pdbx_strand_id
1 'polypeptide(L)'
;MKLTKRISHDLISNRYSGYHNPIASSVRLWPRNRVRETAIVFVMLFTVIVSPILLTSGLLKPFPQSKNPIAIVSAEPPQLNLTYYSLWNETQQPIVDDGDMLIGDHIMINATWSPVTNITRTALEIRAPAIPTVIYAESNSSSIEVNTRRLGNNATCIINATAWWGDGYLIRKFYYDVFIGNFFVPHIELEQPNGGEVWAGTNNVTWIASDNNLEENLTFEVLLSADGGKTYQLLGAGLNRTWFEWNCTGFLNLTTYKIQVRATDGIYIVSDQSDSTFTAGDIYTPPSTTTTTTTTTETTTTTALPTLSPRIGAMIAVIIVASAFLAVGVYYVAKTRI
;
A
#
# COMPACT_ATOMS: atom_id res chain seq x y z
N MET A 1 41.98 -27.33 34.87
CA MET A 1 41.69 -25.95 35.28
C MET A 1 40.18 -25.76 35.19
N LYS A 2 39.49 -25.90 36.33
CA LYS A 2 38.03 -25.76 36.46
C LYS A 2 37.68 -24.28 36.49
N LEU A 3 36.71 -23.84 35.69
CA LEU A 3 35.92 -22.66 36.00
C LEU A 3 34.47 -22.88 35.57
N THR A 4 33.60 -22.68 36.55
CA THR A 4 32.17 -22.93 36.57
C THR A 4 31.55 -21.65 37.15
N LYS A 5 30.64 -21.00 36.44
CA LYS A 5 29.52 -20.16 36.94
C LYS A 5 28.87 -19.47 35.74
N ARG A 6 27.60 -19.66 35.35
CA ARG A 6 26.28 -19.77 36.03
C ARG A 6 25.57 -18.40 36.13
N ILE A 7 24.58 -18.24 35.22
CA ILE A 7 23.21 -17.71 35.35
C ILE A 7 23.01 -16.26 35.84
N SER A 8 22.30 -15.47 35.03
CA SER A 8 21.11 -14.71 35.46
C SER A 8 20.14 -14.51 34.28
N HIS A 9 19.01 -15.19 34.34
CA HIS A 9 17.75 -14.80 33.69
C HIS A 9 17.18 -13.61 34.46
N ASP A 10 16.68 -12.59 33.76
CA ASP A 10 15.69 -11.68 34.33
C ASP A 10 14.45 -11.62 33.43
N LEU A 11 13.36 -12.04 34.06
CA LEU A 11 11.98 -11.93 33.63
C LEU A 11 11.48 -10.54 34.02
N ILE A 12 10.92 -9.80 33.07
CA ILE A 12 10.00 -8.70 33.39
C ILE A 12 8.68 -8.99 32.67
N SER A 13 7.77 -9.57 33.44
CA SER A 13 6.33 -9.48 33.21
C SER A 13 5.83 -8.14 33.73
N ASN A 14 5.01 -7.42 32.95
CA ASN A 14 3.87 -6.73 33.54
C ASN A 14 2.75 -6.52 32.52
N ARG A 15 1.60 -7.10 32.88
CA ARG A 15 0.26 -6.80 32.34
C ARG A 15 -0.20 -5.47 32.93
N TYR A 16 -0.96 -4.67 32.18
CA TYR A 16 -2.42 -4.49 32.34
C TYR A 16 -2.95 -3.27 31.58
N SER A 17 -4.20 -3.41 31.13
CA SER A 17 -5.18 -2.37 30.75
C SER A 17 -4.94 -1.68 29.40
N GLY A 18 -5.78 -1.80 28.38
CA GLY A 18 -7.23 -1.90 28.39
C GLY A 18 -7.83 -0.57 27.96
N TYR A 19 -7.95 -0.31 26.65
CA TYR A 19 -8.82 0.75 26.13
C TYR A 19 -9.37 0.38 24.74
N HIS A 20 -10.64 0.02 24.75
CA HIS A 20 -11.71 0.44 23.84
C HIS A 20 -11.44 0.66 22.33
N ASN A 21 -12.06 -0.22 21.55
CA ASN A 21 -12.67 0.07 20.25
C ASN A 21 -13.51 1.36 20.26
N PRO A 22 -13.46 2.14 19.16
CA PRO A 22 -14.65 2.76 18.59
C PRO A 22 -14.88 2.14 17.20
N ILE A 23 -15.81 1.19 17.07
CA ILE A 23 -17.13 1.41 16.46
C ILE A 23 -17.16 2.60 15.51
N ALA A 24 -17.34 2.24 14.24
CA ALA A 24 -17.74 3.09 13.13
C ALA A 24 -18.86 4.07 13.49
N SER A 25 -18.65 5.35 13.19
CA SER A 25 -19.73 6.30 12.95
C SER A 25 -19.50 6.96 11.60
N SER A 26 -20.09 6.37 10.57
CA SER A 26 -20.29 6.97 9.25
C SER A 26 -21.31 8.10 9.38
N VAL A 27 -20.83 9.33 9.54
CA VAL A 27 -21.67 10.52 9.41
C VAL A 27 -21.94 10.76 7.92
N ARG A 28 -23.09 10.26 7.46
CA ARG A 28 -23.69 10.66 6.17
C ARG A 28 -24.06 12.14 6.23
N LEU A 29 -23.29 12.98 5.54
CA LEU A 29 -23.73 14.33 5.17
C LEU A 29 -24.63 14.20 3.94
N TRP A 30 -25.94 14.36 4.12
CA TRP A 30 -26.87 14.64 3.03
C TRP A 30 -26.92 16.14 2.72
N PRO A 31 -27.17 16.52 1.46
CA PRO A 31 -27.07 17.89 0.99
C PRO A 31 -28.34 18.67 1.36
N ARG A 32 -28.18 19.88 1.91
CA ARG A 32 -29.30 20.82 2.08
C ARG A 32 -29.25 21.87 0.98
N ASN A 33 -30.07 21.64 -0.02
CA ASN A 33 -30.39 22.59 -1.07
C ASN A 33 -31.23 23.76 -0.53
N ARG A 34 -30.74 24.98 -0.82
CA ARG A 34 -31.42 26.06 -1.55
C ARG A 34 -32.44 27.00 -0.84
N VAL A 35 -32.23 28.28 -1.19
CA VAL A 35 -33.12 29.45 -1.29
C VAL A 35 -33.45 30.23 -0.01
N ARG A 36 -32.91 31.45 0.10
CA ARG A 36 -33.68 32.69 -0.12
C ARG A 36 -32.81 33.94 -0.19
N GLU A 37 -33.08 34.72 -1.23
CA GLU A 37 -32.61 36.06 -1.53
C GLU A 37 -33.00 37.06 -0.43
N THR A 38 -32.21 38.12 -0.28
CA THR A 38 -32.72 39.50 -0.26
C THR A 38 -31.55 40.49 -0.31
N ALA A 39 -31.58 41.35 -1.33
CA ALA A 39 -30.66 42.45 -1.55
C ALA A 39 -30.97 43.61 -0.61
N ILE A 40 -29.94 44.29 -0.10
CA ILE A 40 -30.06 45.64 0.44
C ILE A 40 -28.95 46.51 -0.17
N VAL A 41 -29.43 47.45 -0.99
CA VAL A 41 -28.72 48.58 -1.58
C VAL A 41 -28.53 49.65 -0.50
N PHE A 42 -27.30 50.16 -0.32
CA PHE A 42 -27.09 51.44 0.38
C PHE A 42 -26.32 52.39 -0.53
N VAL A 43 -27.06 53.36 -1.06
CA VAL A 43 -26.58 54.58 -1.71
C VAL A 43 -26.25 55.59 -0.61
N MET A 44 -25.03 56.12 -0.59
CA MET A 44 -24.69 57.35 0.11
C MET A 44 -23.80 58.21 -0.80
N LEU A 45 -24.42 59.27 -1.30
CA LEU A 45 -23.89 60.37 -2.10
C LEU A 45 -23.71 61.60 -1.18
N PHE A 46 -22.87 62.54 -1.59
CA PHE A 46 -22.52 63.86 -1.01
C PHE A 46 -21.27 63.83 -0.10
N THR A 47 -20.24 64.67 -0.27
CA THR A 47 -20.16 66.02 -0.86
C THR A 47 -18.74 66.28 -1.40
N VAL A 48 -18.67 66.84 -2.61
CA VAL A 48 -17.48 67.51 -3.16
C VAL A 48 -17.47 68.95 -2.62
N ILE A 49 -16.39 69.36 -1.96
CA ILE A 49 -16.07 70.79 -1.77
C ILE A 49 -14.71 71.05 -2.41
N VAL A 50 -14.76 72.01 -3.32
CA VAL A 50 -13.67 72.58 -4.12
C VAL A 50 -12.74 73.42 -3.25
N SER A 51 -11.44 73.33 -3.47
CA SER A 51 -10.53 74.49 -3.32
C SER A 51 -9.30 74.33 -4.22
N PRO A 52 -9.01 75.32 -5.09
CA PRO A 52 -7.78 75.37 -5.89
C PRO A 52 -6.75 76.27 -5.18
N ILE A 53 -5.54 75.77 -4.92
CA ILE A 53 -4.42 76.64 -4.52
C ILE A 53 -3.17 76.27 -5.31
N LEU A 54 -2.89 77.18 -6.25
CA LEU A 54 -1.63 77.66 -6.82
C LEU A 54 -0.45 76.69 -7.03
N LEU A 55 -0.08 76.61 -8.32
CA LEU A 55 1.27 76.35 -8.80
C LEU A 55 2.29 77.29 -8.14
N THR A 56 3.39 76.72 -7.66
CA THR A 56 4.70 77.37 -7.71
C THR A 56 5.72 76.41 -8.30
N SER A 57 6.18 76.74 -9.51
CA SER A 57 7.27 76.09 -10.22
C SER A 57 8.61 76.51 -9.61
N GLY A 58 9.18 75.66 -8.75
CA GLY A 58 10.55 75.77 -8.29
C GLY A 58 11.50 75.00 -9.21
N LEU A 59 12.39 75.73 -9.89
CA LEU A 59 13.52 75.20 -10.66
C LEU A 59 14.36 74.21 -9.83
N LEU A 60 14.31 72.92 -10.18
CA LEU A 60 15.37 71.97 -9.82
C LEU A 60 16.46 72.02 -10.88
N LYS A 61 17.64 72.47 -10.48
CA LYS A 61 18.88 72.38 -11.26
C LYS A 61 19.12 70.93 -11.69
N PRO A 62 19.47 70.65 -12.96
CA PRO A 62 19.89 69.31 -13.34
C PRO A 62 21.19 68.96 -12.60
N PHE A 63 21.15 67.85 -11.86
CA PHE A 63 22.35 67.20 -11.36
C PHE A 63 23.26 66.82 -12.54
N PRO A 64 24.59 67.02 -12.45
CA PRO A 64 25.49 66.54 -13.48
C PRO A 64 25.41 65.00 -13.55
N GLN A 65 24.88 64.50 -14.66
CA GLN A 65 24.97 63.09 -15.05
C GLN A 65 26.45 62.74 -15.22
N SER A 66 27.02 62.06 -14.22
CA SER A 66 28.28 61.35 -14.36
C SER A 66 28.08 60.25 -15.41
N LYS A 67 28.52 60.53 -16.65
CA LYS A 67 28.71 59.54 -17.72
C LYS A 67 29.90 58.65 -17.36
N ASN A 68 29.67 57.72 -16.46
CA ASN A 68 30.40 56.46 -16.44
C ASN A 68 29.33 55.37 -16.37
N PRO A 69 28.98 54.71 -17.48
CA PRO A 69 28.29 53.45 -17.37
C PRO A 69 29.26 52.51 -16.63
N ILE A 70 29.04 52.33 -15.32
CA ILE A 70 29.51 51.13 -14.65
C ILE A 70 28.85 50.02 -15.45
N ALA A 71 29.66 49.28 -16.22
CA ALA A 71 29.21 48.04 -16.82
C ALA A 71 28.89 47.12 -15.64
N ILE A 72 27.64 47.13 -15.20
CA ILE A 72 27.10 46.07 -14.40
C ILE A 72 27.10 44.89 -15.37
N VAL A 73 28.16 44.08 -15.32
CA VAL A 73 28.19 42.79 -15.96
C VAL A 73 27.04 42.03 -15.33
N SER A 74 25.89 42.02 -16.01
CA SER A 74 24.74 41.23 -15.62
C SER A 74 25.20 39.79 -15.74
N ALA A 75 25.64 39.20 -14.61
CA ALA A 75 25.97 37.79 -14.55
C ALA A 75 24.76 37.01 -15.08
N GLU A 76 25.00 36.05 -15.97
CA GLU A 76 23.94 35.18 -16.47
C GLU A 76 23.24 34.51 -15.28
N PRO A 77 21.90 34.49 -15.23
CA PRO A 77 21.18 33.87 -14.13
C PRO A 77 21.55 32.39 -14.04
N PRO A 78 21.56 31.81 -12.83
CA PRO A 78 21.97 30.43 -12.66
C PRO A 78 20.99 29.49 -13.36
N GLN A 79 21.53 28.56 -14.15
CA GLN A 79 20.77 27.54 -14.84
C GLN A 79 20.87 26.22 -14.08
N LEU A 80 19.72 25.57 -13.89
CA LEU A 80 19.63 24.23 -13.31
C LEU A 80 19.63 23.22 -14.46
N ASN A 81 20.53 22.24 -14.38
CA ASN A 81 20.46 20.99 -15.10
C ASN A 81 20.11 19.89 -14.09
N LEU A 82 18.84 19.47 -14.11
CA LEU A 82 18.29 18.43 -13.26
C LEU A 82 18.22 17.13 -14.07
N THR A 83 18.91 16.10 -13.60
CA THR A 83 18.95 14.79 -14.26
C THR A 83 18.66 13.67 -13.27
N TYR A 84 18.37 12.49 -13.78
CA TYR A 84 18.28 11.27 -12.99
C TYR A 84 18.90 10.08 -13.72
N TYR A 85 19.25 9.05 -12.96
CA TYR A 85 19.59 7.73 -13.46
C TYR A 85 19.12 6.69 -12.44
N SER A 86 19.21 5.41 -12.77
CA SER A 86 18.82 4.31 -11.89
C SER A 86 19.80 3.15 -12.02
N LEU A 87 19.70 2.14 -11.16
CA LEU A 87 20.52 0.92 -11.28
C LEU A 87 20.22 0.14 -12.57
N TRP A 88 19.08 0.37 -13.21
CA TRP A 88 18.75 -0.24 -14.51
C TRP A 88 19.38 0.49 -15.69
N ASN A 89 19.61 1.79 -15.53
CA ASN A 89 20.13 2.66 -16.56
C ASN A 89 20.97 3.77 -15.94
N GLU A 90 22.29 3.60 -15.99
CA GLU A 90 23.27 4.56 -15.48
C GLU A 90 23.39 5.81 -16.37
N THR A 91 22.74 5.83 -17.54
CA THR A 91 22.76 6.98 -18.44
C THR A 91 21.86 8.09 -17.90
N GLN A 92 22.45 9.23 -17.56
CA GLN A 92 21.71 10.40 -17.08
C GLN A 92 20.64 10.86 -18.08
N GLN A 93 19.40 10.95 -17.60
CA GLN A 93 18.24 11.46 -18.32
C GLN A 93 17.84 12.81 -17.72
N PRO A 94 17.45 13.81 -18.53
CA PRO A 94 16.98 15.09 -18.00
C PRO A 94 15.59 14.95 -17.38
N ILE A 95 15.33 15.74 -16.33
CA ILE A 95 13.99 16.05 -15.83
C ILE A 95 13.64 17.43 -16.35
N VAL A 96 12.71 17.50 -17.30
CA VAL A 96 12.49 18.70 -18.10
C VAL A 96 11.24 19.43 -17.65
N ASP A 97 10.16 18.68 -17.36
CA ASP A 97 8.83 19.24 -17.19
C ASP A 97 8.11 18.67 -15.96
N ASP A 98 7.04 19.36 -15.57
CA ASP A 98 6.07 18.85 -14.59
C ASP A 98 5.40 17.58 -15.15
N GLY A 99 5.14 16.60 -14.27
CA GLY A 99 4.50 15.35 -14.67
C GLY A 99 5.44 14.26 -15.22
N ASP A 100 6.75 14.53 -15.29
CA ASP A 100 7.74 13.54 -15.74
C ASP A 100 7.65 12.24 -14.91
N MET A 101 7.85 11.10 -15.59
CA MET A 101 7.83 9.76 -14.96
C MET A 101 9.24 9.18 -14.91
N LEU A 102 9.77 9.04 -13.71
CA LEU A 102 11.06 8.44 -13.43
C LEU A 102 10.81 7.01 -12.98
N ILE A 103 11.31 6.04 -13.74
CA ILE A 103 11.11 4.62 -13.46
C ILE A 103 12.47 3.94 -13.40
N GLY A 104 12.74 3.24 -12.30
CA GLY A 104 13.92 2.41 -12.16
C GLY A 104 14.20 2.09 -10.71
N ASP A 105 15.04 1.08 -10.47
CA ASP A 105 15.47 0.77 -9.13
C ASP A 105 16.53 1.78 -8.63
N HIS A 106 16.38 2.24 -7.39
CA HIS A 106 17.23 3.25 -6.76
C HIS A 106 17.47 4.48 -7.64
N ILE A 107 16.39 5.17 -8.02
CA ILE A 107 16.48 6.42 -8.79
C ILE A 107 17.31 7.44 -8.02
N MET A 108 18.41 7.86 -8.65
CA MET A 108 19.33 8.90 -8.20
C MET A 108 19.00 10.18 -8.96
N ILE A 109 18.63 11.24 -8.24
CA ILE A 109 18.37 12.56 -8.83
C ILE A 109 19.57 13.46 -8.57
N ASN A 110 20.11 14.05 -9.62
CA ASN A 110 21.25 14.96 -9.58
C ASN A 110 20.83 16.36 -10.02
N ALA A 111 21.03 17.35 -9.16
CA ALA A 111 20.82 18.75 -9.46
C ALA A 111 22.16 19.44 -9.61
N THR A 112 22.45 19.97 -10.79
CA THR A 112 23.69 20.70 -11.10
C THR A 112 23.38 22.12 -11.55
N TRP A 113 24.01 23.11 -10.92
CA TRP A 113 23.83 24.52 -11.23
C TRP A 113 25.05 25.09 -11.97
N SER A 114 24.79 25.89 -13.00
CA SER A 114 25.79 26.67 -13.73
C SER A 114 25.45 28.16 -13.66
N PRO A 115 26.45 29.08 -13.69
CA PRO A 115 27.87 28.82 -13.61
C PRO A 115 28.31 28.40 -12.19
N VAL A 116 29.19 27.39 -12.11
CA VAL A 116 29.63 26.77 -10.84
C VAL A 116 30.34 27.76 -9.91
N THR A 117 31.08 28.74 -10.47
CA THR A 117 31.97 29.65 -9.71
C THR A 117 31.26 30.52 -8.69
N ASN A 118 29.94 30.66 -8.81
CA ASN A 118 29.18 31.60 -8.00
C ASN A 118 28.23 30.90 -7.02
N ILE A 119 28.06 29.58 -7.15
CA ILE A 119 27.20 28.78 -6.29
C ILE A 119 28.02 28.29 -5.10
N THR A 120 27.59 28.68 -3.91
CA THR A 120 28.26 28.31 -2.64
C THR A 120 27.59 27.13 -1.95
N ARG A 121 26.30 26.92 -2.22
CA ARG A 121 25.50 25.85 -1.63
C ARG A 121 24.37 25.45 -2.58
N THR A 122 24.02 24.17 -2.56
CA THR A 122 22.88 23.60 -3.27
C THR A 122 22.05 22.74 -2.31
N ALA A 123 20.73 22.73 -2.47
CA ALA A 123 19.82 21.83 -1.78
C ALA A 123 18.85 21.18 -2.76
N LEU A 124 18.42 19.97 -2.42
CA LEU A 124 17.37 19.24 -3.12
C LEU A 124 16.38 18.72 -2.09
N GLU A 125 15.12 19.16 -2.20
CA GLU A 125 13.99 18.66 -1.43
C GLU A 125 13.05 17.89 -2.38
N ILE A 126 12.69 16.66 -2.00
CA ILE A 126 11.70 15.84 -2.70
C ILE A 126 10.61 15.52 -1.70
N ARG A 127 9.40 16.01 -1.97
CA ARG A 127 8.24 15.85 -1.11
C ARG A 127 7.19 15.01 -1.83
N ALA A 128 6.76 13.91 -1.24
CA ALA A 128 5.62 13.14 -1.73
C ALA A 128 4.35 13.59 -0.98
N PRO A 129 3.40 14.36 -1.55
CA PRO A 129 2.26 14.85 -0.76
C PRO A 129 1.36 13.74 -0.21
N ALA A 130 1.33 12.58 -0.88
CA ALA A 130 0.53 11.42 -0.49
C ALA A 130 1.18 10.55 0.61
N ILE A 131 2.46 10.76 0.92
CA ILE A 131 3.22 9.98 1.90
C ILE A 131 3.90 10.97 2.86
N PRO A 132 3.87 10.80 4.19
CA PRO A 132 4.51 11.74 5.12
C PRO A 132 6.05 11.68 5.11
N THR A 133 6.66 11.58 3.93
CA THR A 133 8.10 11.46 3.71
C THR A 133 8.59 12.64 2.88
N VAL A 134 9.64 13.29 3.39
CA VAL A 134 10.39 14.32 2.67
C VAL A 134 11.85 13.87 2.64
N ILE A 135 12.42 13.80 1.44
CA ILE A 135 13.85 13.63 1.28
C ILE A 135 14.46 15.01 1.14
N TYR A 136 15.49 15.26 1.93
CA TYR A 136 16.21 16.52 1.94
C TYR A 136 17.71 16.25 1.95
N ALA A 137 18.43 16.97 1.09
CA ALA A 137 19.88 17.00 1.12
C ALA A 137 20.39 18.42 0.81
N GLU A 138 21.56 18.72 1.37
CA GLU A 138 22.32 19.96 1.12
C GLU A 138 23.79 19.63 0.84
N SER A 139 24.44 20.43 0.01
CA SER A 139 25.86 20.36 -0.29
C SER A 139 26.47 21.76 -0.42
N ASN A 140 27.74 21.92 -0.02
CA ASN A 140 28.50 23.16 -0.21
C ASN A 140 29.16 23.23 -1.61
N SER A 141 28.46 22.73 -2.63
CA SER A 141 28.90 22.67 -4.01
C SER A 141 27.77 23.12 -4.95
N SER A 142 28.09 23.30 -6.23
CA SER A 142 27.09 23.60 -7.27
C SER A 142 26.27 22.38 -7.70
N SER A 143 26.59 21.20 -7.17
CA SER A 143 25.90 19.95 -7.47
C SER A 143 25.51 19.21 -6.21
N ILE A 144 24.41 18.47 -6.29
CA ILE A 144 23.97 17.54 -5.25
C ILE A 144 23.23 16.37 -5.87
N GLU A 145 23.37 15.21 -5.24
CA GLU A 145 22.72 13.97 -5.66
C GLU A 145 21.94 13.37 -4.49
N VAL A 146 20.75 12.83 -4.79
CA VAL A 146 19.85 12.25 -3.80
C VAL A 146 19.31 10.91 -4.29
N ASN A 147 19.45 9.90 -3.44
CA ASN A 147 18.79 8.62 -3.63
C ASN A 147 17.32 8.69 -3.17
N THR A 148 16.40 8.41 -4.07
CA THR A 148 14.96 8.50 -3.83
C THR A 148 14.35 7.24 -3.20
N ARG A 149 15.12 6.15 -3.03
CA ARG A 149 14.69 4.93 -2.32
C ARG A 149 14.17 5.21 -0.92
N ARG A 150 14.67 6.28 -0.28
CA ARG A 150 14.23 6.75 1.05
C ARG A 150 12.74 7.15 1.10
N LEU A 151 12.06 7.29 -0.04
CA LEU A 151 10.61 7.49 -0.09
C LEU A 151 9.85 6.31 0.53
N GLY A 152 10.39 5.09 0.43
CA GLY A 152 9.79 3.86 0.96
C GLY A 152 8.59 3.33 0.16
N ASN A 153 8.10 4.07 -0.83
CA ASN A 153 7.11 3.61 -1.80
C ASN A 153 7.19 4.47 -3.07
N ASN A 154 6.50 4.04 -4.13
CA ASN A 154 6.29 4.83 -5.33
C ASN A 154 5.36 6.01 -5.02
N ALA A 155 5.71 7.20 -5.51
CA ALA A 155 4.94 8.39 -5.24
C ALA A 155 5.08 9.45 -6.32
N THR A 156 3.99 10.19 -6.51
CA THR A 156 4.01 11.50 -7.17
C THR A 156 4.57 12.53 -6.19
N CYS A 157 5.59 13.27 -6.63
CA CYS A 157 6.42 14.12 -5.82
C CYS A 157 6.48 15.55 -6.37
N ILE A 158 6.80 16.47 -5.46
CA ILE A 158 7.24 17.83 -5.77
C ILE A 158 8.74 17.87 -5.53
N ILE A 159 9.52 18.25 -6.54
CA ILE A 159 10.97 18.43 -6.45
C ILE A 159 11.26 19.92 -6.36
N ASN A 160 11.98 20.34 -5.33
CA ASN A 160 12.44 21.71 -5.14
C ASN A 160 13.97 21.72 -5.10
N ALA A 161 14.59 22.22 -6.16
CA ALA A 161 16.03 22.45 -6.22
C ALA A 161 16.34 23.91 -5.84
N THR A 162 17.21 24.11 -4.86
CA THR A 162 17.63 25.43 -4.39
C THR A 162 19.13 25.62 -4.56
N ALA A 163 19.56 26.81 -4.98
CA ALA A 163 20.97 27.20 -5.01
C ALA A 163 21.16 28.53 -4.28
N TRP A 164 22.26 28.67 -3.54
CA TRP A 164 22.69 29.90 -2.90
C TRP A 164 23.94 30.44 -3.57
N TRP A 165 23.90 31.72 -3.87
CA TRP A 165 24.99 32.46 -4.47
C TRP A 165 25.88 33.10 -3.40
N GLY A 166 27.13 33.40 -3.74
CA GLY A 166 28.10 34.00 -2.81
C GLY A 166 27.75 35.39 -2.26
N ASP A 167 26.78 36.07 -2.86
CA ASP A 167 26.24 37.36 -2.42
C ASP A 167 25.01 37.22 -1.50
N GLY A 168 24.61 35.98 -1.18
CA GLY A 168 23.45 35.66 -0.35
C GLY A 168 22.13 35.54 -1.13
N TYR A 169 22.13 35.74 -2.45
CA TYR A 169 20.97 35.49 -3.29
C TYR A 169 20.64 34.00 -3.34
N LEU A 170 19.35 33.65 -3.42
CA LEU A 170 18.92 32.26 -3.58
C LEU A 170 17.96 32.13 -4.76
N ILE A 171 18.12 31.05 -5.51
CA ILE A 171 17.19 30.65 -6.57
C ILE A 171 16.54 29.33 -6.21
N ARG A 172 15.26 29.17 -6.57
CA ARG A 172 14.53 27.91 -6.45
C ARG A 172 13.90 27.55 -7.77
N LYS A 173 13.90 26.27 -8.10
CA LYS A 173 13.09 25.69 -9.18
C LYS A 173 12.27 24.54 -8.64
N PHE A 174 11.00 24.52 -9.04
CA PHE A 174 10.04 23.51 -8.66
C PHE A 174 9.67 22.69 -9.88
N TYR A 175 9.52 21.39 -9.67
CA TYR A 175 8.89 20.46 -10.59
C TYR A 175 7.75 19.78 -9.85
N TYR A 176 6.55 19.85 -10.41
CA TYR A 176 5.32 19.34 -9.85
C TYR A 176 4.91 18.03 -10.50
N ASP A 177 4.15 17.23 -9.76
CA ASP A 177 3.54 16.00 -10.24
C ASP A 177 4.51 14.96 -10.84
N VAL A 178 5.79 15.02 -10.46
CA VAL A 178 6.82 14.12 -10.94
C VAL A 178 6.64 12.74 -10.29
N PHE A 179 6.35 11.71 -11.07
CA PHE A 179 6.21 10.35 -10.55
C PHE A 179 7.58 9.70 -10.39
N ILE A 180 7.86 9.16 -9.19
CA ILE A 180 9.08 8.43 -8.88
C ILE A 180 8.70 6.98 -8.56
N GLY A 181 9.01 6.07 -9.49
CA GLY A 181 8.77 4.64 -9.39
C GLY A 181 10.04 3.86 -9.08
N ASN A 182 10.32 3.64 -7.79
CA ASN A 182 11.46 2.86 -7.29
C ASN A 182 11.14 1.38 -7.04
N PHE A 183 9.90 1.08 -6.67
CA PHE A 183 9.49 -0.20 -6.08
C PHE A 183 8.63 -0.98 -7.06
N PHE A 184 8.98 -2.23 -7.31
CA PHE A 184 8.33 -3.08 -8.31
C PHE A 184 7.77 -4.31 -7.64
N VAL A 185 6.66 -4.82 -8.19
CA VAL A 185 6.02 -6.01 -7.65
C VAL A 185 6.78 -7.24 -8.15
N PRO A 186 7.16 -8.19 -7.28
CA PRO A 186 7.81 -9.42 -7.71
C PRO A 186 6.90 -10.27 -8.60
N HIS A 187 7.53 -11.10 -9.43
CA HIS A 187 6.89 -12.15 -10.22
C HIS A 187 7.15 -13.51 -9.59
N ILE A 188 6.13 -14.37 -9.58
CA ILE A 188 6.23 -15.77 -9.14
C ILE A 188 5.34 -16.66 -10.00
N GLU A 189 5.84 -17.85 -10.31
CA GLU A 189 5.11 -18.90 -11.03
C GLU A 189 5.46 -20.27 -10.42
N LEU A 190 4.45 -20.99 -9.93
CA LEU A 190 4.57 -22.31 -9.36
C LEU A 190 4.66 -23.35 -10.48
N GLU A 191 5.76 -24.10 -10.51
CA GLU A 191 5.97 -25.11 -11.54
C GLU A 191 5.44 -26.48 -11.11
N GLN A 192 5.69 -26.89 -9.87
CA GLN A 192 5.27 -28.19 -9.35
C GLN A 192 4.94 -28.11 -7.85
N PRO A 193 3.83 -28.72 -7.39
CA PRO A 193 2.81 -29.39 -8.20
C PRO A 193 1.88 -28.36 -8.86
N ASN A 194 1.48 -28.61 -10.10
CA ASN A 194 0.60 -27.72 -10.85
C ASN A 194 -0.72 -28.39 -11.27
N GLY A 195 -0.89 -29.70 -11.06
CA GLY A 195 -2.17 -30.38 -11.22
C GLY A 195 -2.05 -31.81 -11.73
N GLY A 196 -2.85 -32.71 -11.14
CA GLY A 196 -2.96 -34.10 -11.59
C GLY A 196 -1.81 -35.02 -11.17
N GLU A 197 -0.78 -34.51 -10.50
CA GLU A 197 0.29 -35.33 -9.95
C GLU A 197 -0.23 -36.28 -8.86
N VAL A 198 0.49 -37.37 -8.66
CA VAL A 198 0.26 -38.32 -7.56
C VAL A 198 1.55 -38.44 -6.77
N TRP A 199 1.58 -37.82 -5.59
CA TRP A 199 2.75 -37.72 -4.73
C TRP A 199 2.65 -38.66 -3.53
N ALA A 200 3.73 -39.38 -3.26
CA ALA A 200 3.91 -40.17 -2.04
C ALA A 200 5.32 -39.94 -1.49
N GLY A 201 5.48 -40.01 -0.17
CA GLY A 201 6.76 -39.76 0.48
C GLY A 201 7.24 -38.33 0.31
N THR A 202 8.52 -38.15 -0.03
CA THR A 202 9.16 -36.84 -0.12
C THR A 202 9.25 -36.36 -1.56
N ASN A 203 8.72 -35.16 -1.82
CA ASN A 203 8.66 -34.54 -3.15
C ASN A 203 9.05 -33.07 -3.06
N ASN A 204 9.52 -32.50 -4.17
CA ASN A 204 9.89 -31.09 -4.22
C ASN A 204 8.76 -30.25 -4.80
N VAL A 205 8.37 -29.23 -4.05
CA VAL A 205 7.62 -28.08 -4.56
C VAL A 205 8.64 -27.13 -5.21
N THR A 206 8.43 -26.73 -6.47
CA THR A 206 9.34 -25.86 -7.22
C THR A 206 8.59 -24.71 -7.88
N TRP A 207 9.23 -23.54 -7.94
CA TRP A 207 8.68 -22.34 -8.57
C TRP A 207 9.81 -21.56 -9.24
N ILE A 208 9.45 -20.60 -10.09
CA ILE A 208 10.34 -19.54 -10.54
C ILE A 208 9.89 -18.21 -9.96
N ALA A 209 10.85 -17.31 -9.71
CA ALA A 209 10.56 -15.98 -9.20
C ALA A 209 11.61 -14.98 -9.68
N SER A 210 11.19 -13.73 -9.88
CA SER A 210 12.07 -12.62 -10.26
C SER A 210 11.53 -11.31 -9.71
N ASP A 211 12.43 -10.36 -9.50
CA ASP A 211 12.09 -8.98 -9.14
C ASP A 211 12.93 -8.04 -9.98
N ASN A 212 12.38 -6.86 -10.29
CA ASN A 212 13.13 -5.81 -10.97
C ASN A 212 13.94 -4.95 -9.97
N ASN A 213 13.71 -5.07 -8.66
CA ASN A 213 14.56 -4.48 -7.62
C ASN A 213 15.83 -5.34 -7.42
N LEU A 214 16.95 -4.89 -7.98
CA LEU A 214 18.17 -5.69 -8.16
C LEU A 214 18.90 -6.00 -6.85
N GLU A 215 18.77 -5.13 -5.86
CA GLU A 215 19.43 -5.29 -4.56
C GLU A 215 18.55 -5.97 -3.51
N GLU A 216 17.32 -6.37 -3.86
CA GLU A 216 16.36 -6.97 -2.94
C GLU A 216 16.31 -8.49 -3.08
N ASN A 217 16.33 -9.16 -1.93
CA ASN A 217 16.24 -10.61 -1.87
C ASN A 217 14.81 -11.04 -1.61
N LEU A 218 14.27 -11.83 -2.53
CA LEU A 218 12.96 -12.45 -2.34
C LEU A 218 13.01 -13.52 -1.24
N THR A 219 11.96 -13.52 -0.42
CA THR A 219 11.69 -14.60 0.53
C THR A 219 10.35 -15.25 0.22
N PHE A 220 10.24 -16.55 0.51
CA PHE A 220 9.08 -17.34 0.14
C PHE A 220 8.41 -18.05 1.31
N GLU A 221 7.10 -18.22 1.19
CA GLU A 221 6.27 -19.10 2.00
C GLU A 221 5.60 -20.15 1.12
N VAL A 222 5.56 -21.40 1.58
CA VAL A 222 4.85 -22.50 0.92
C VAL A 222 3.67 -22.90 1.80
N LEU A 223 2.47 -22.88 1.21
CA LEU A 223 1.23 -23.22 1.87
C LEU A 223 0.55 -24.38 1.15
N LEU A 224 -0.12 -25.23 1.93
CA LEU A 224 -0.87 -26.39 1.46
C LEU A 224 -2.34 -26.23 1.77
N SER A 225 -3.19 -26.46 0.78
CA SER A 225 -4.64 -26.58 0.95
C SER A 225 -5.05 -28.03 0.76
N ALA A 226 -5.86 -28.58 1.67
CA ALA A 226 -6.44 -29.92 1.53
C ALA A 226 -7.87 -29.89 0.96
N ASP A 227 -8.48 -28.72 0.83
CA ASP A 227 -9.90 -28.53 0.51
C ASP A 227 -10.12 -27.81 -0.84
N GLY A 228 -9.18 -27.98 -1.77
CA GLY A 228 -9.24 -27.43 -3.12
C GLY A 228 -8.95 -25.92 -3.19
N GLY A 229 -8.17 -25.38 -2.25
CA GLY A 229 -7.78 -23.97 -2.21
C GLY A 229 -8.69 -23.07 -1.37
N LYS A 230 -9.55 -23.63 -0.50
CA LYS A 230 -10.43 -22.80 0.35
C LYS A 230 -9.72 -22.36 1.63
N THR A 231 -8.94 -23.25 2.22
CA THR A 231 -8.10 -22.97 3.39
C THR A 231 -6.68 -23.45 3.15
N TYR A 232 -5.72 -22.77 3.76
CA TYR A 232 -4.30 -23.02 3.58
C TYR A 232 -3.60 -23.15 4.94
N GLN A 233 -2.76 -24.18 5.09
CA GLN A 233 -1.84 -24.34 6.21
C GLN A 233 -0.41 -24.06 5.74
N LEU A 234 0.41 -23.48 6.62
CA LEU A 234 1.80 -23.18 6.33
C LEU A 234 2.65 -24.46 6.38
N LEU A 235 3.41 -24.74 5.32
CA LEU A 235 4.42 -25.81 5.30
C LEU A 235 5.83 -25.27 5.60
N GLY A 236 6.16 -24.09 5.09
CA GLY A 236 7.46 -23.45 5.30
C GLY A 236 7.42 -21.95 5.02
N ALA A 237 8.27 -21.18 5.70
CA ALA A 237 8.37 -19.72 5.56
C ALA A 237 9.83 -19.26 5.64
N GLY A 238 10.11 -18.06 5.16
CA GLY A 238 11.45 -17.45 5.19
C GLY A 238 12.45 -18.18 4.28
N LEU A 239 11.96 -18.84 3.23
CA LEU A 239 12.80 -19.55 2.28
C LEU A 239 13.48 -18.55 1.35
N ASN A 240 14.77 -18.75 1.05
CA ASN A 240 15.57 -17.93 0.13
C ASN A 240 16.01 -18.72 -1.11
N ARG A 241 15.25 -19.76 -1.44
CA ARG A 241 15.46 -20.69 -2.55
C ARG A 241 14.14 -20.94 -3.23
N THR A 242 14.17 -21.38 -4.47
CA THR A 242 12.98 -21.56 -5.30
C THR A 242 12.42 -22.99 -5.28
N TRP A 243 12.66 -23.69 -4.16
CA TRP A 243 12.12 -25.02 -3.94
C TRP A 243 11.95 -25.34 -2.44
N PHE A 244 11.01 -26.23 -2.15
CA PHE A 244 10.74 -26.74 -0.82
C PHE A 244 10.48 -28.24 -0.85
N GLU A 245 11.23 -28.99 -0.06
CA GLU A 245 11.02 -30.42 0.10
C GLU A 245 9.84 -30.65 1.05
N TRP A 246 8.78 -31.27 0.54
CA TRP A 246 7.63 -31.66 1.32
C TRP A 246 7.54 -33.18 1.42
N ASN A 247 7.59 -33.67 2.66
CA ASN A 247 7.26 -35.05 2.98
C ASN A 247 5.74 -35.16 3.24
N CYS A 248 5.01 -35.74 2.29
CA CYS A 248 3.58 -35.98 2.41
C CYS A 248 3.23 -37.28 3.14
N THR A 249 4.21 -38.04 3.63
CA THR A 249 3.94 -39.18 4.53
C THR A 249 3.27 -38.70 5.81
N GLY A 250 2.19 -39.39 6.19
CA GLY A 250 1.36 -39.01 7.33
C GLY A 250 0.23 -38.03 6.99
N PHE A 251 0.10 -37.61 5.73
CA PHE A 251 -1.06 -36.85 5.26
C PHE A 251 -2.13 -37.79 4.71
N LEU A 252 -3.40 -37.39 4.81
CA LEU A 252 -4.50 -38.13 4.19
C LEU A 252 -4.30 -38.19 2.68
N ASN A 253 -4.49 -39.38 2.09
CA ASN A 253 -4.47 -39.55 0.64
C ASN A 253 -5.71 -38.92 0.01
N LEU A 254 -5.58 -37.65 -0.41
CA LEU A 254 -6.67 -36.85 -0.98
C LEU A 254 -6.28 -36.38 -2.37
N THR A 255 -7.27 -36.27 -3.26
CA THR A 255 -7.12 -35.72 -4.62
C THR A 255 -7.38 -34.22 -4.71
N THR A 256 -7.58 -33.57 -3.56
CA THR A 256 -8.04 -32.17 -3.42
C THR A 256 -6.92 -31.23 -2.98
N TYR A 257 -5.67 -31.69 -2.94
CA TYR A 257 -4.57 -30.83 -2.53
C TYR A 257 -4.29 -29.75 -3.56
N LYS A 258 -3.97 -28.54 -3.09
CA LYS A 258 -3.37 -27.45 -3.87
C LYS A 258 -2.21 -26.87 -3.09
N ILE A 259 -1.16 -26.44 -3.78
CA ILE A 259 -0.07 -25.65 -3.19
C ILE A 259 -0.30 -24.18 -3.56
N GLN A 260 0.08 -23.29 -2.65
CA GLN A 260 0.26 -21.88 -2.93
C GLN A 260 1.64 -21.47 -2.43
N VAL A 261 2.39 -20.74 -3.25
CA VAL A 261 3.65 -20.13 -2.85
C VAL A 261 3.48 -18.63 -2.83
N ARG A 262 3.96 -17.98 -1.77
CA ARG A 262 3.98 -16.52 -1.65
C ARG A 262 5.41 -16.04 -1.77
N ALA A 263 5.63 -14.98 -2.53
CA ALA A 263 6.90 -14.27 -2.60
C ALA A 263 6.75 -12.87 -1.99
N THR A 264 7.79 -12.41 -1.31
CA THR A 264 7.87 -11.03 -0.83
C THR A 264 9.30 -10.50 -0.94
N ASP A 265 9.40 -9.23 -1.34
CA ASP A 265 10.59 -8.37 -1.35
C ASP A 265 10.70 -7.53 -0.04
N GLY A 266 9.75 -7.69 0.88
CA GLY A 266 9.63 -6.91 2.12
C GLY A 266 8.61 -5.76 2.05
N ILE A 267 8.12 -5.40 0.86
CA ILE A 267 7.14 -4.33 0.64
C ILE A 267 5.87 -4.90 -0.01
N TYR A 268 6.03 -5.62 -1.11
CA TYR A 268 4.97 -6.32 -1.82
C TYR A 268 4.93 -7.79 -1.43
N ILE A 269 3.73 -8.35 -1.49
CA ILE A 269 3.49 -9.78 -1.33
C ILE A 269 2.65 -10.22 -2.51
N VAL A 270 3.17 -11.18 -3.26
CA VAL A 270 2.48 -11.84 -4.37
C VAL A 270 2.38 -13.32 -4.09
N SER A 271 1.50 -14.01 -4.81
CA SER A 271 1.39 -15.44 -4.67
C SER A 271 0.92 -16.09 -5.94
N ASP A 272 1.38 -17.31 -6.15
CA ASP A 272 0.86 -18.20 -7.17
C ASP A 272 0.44 -19.54 -6.57
N GLN A 273 -0.51 -20.21 -7.20
CA GLN A 273 -1.11 -21.46 -6.73
C GLN A 273 -1.15 -22.50 -7.84
N SER A 274 -1.22 -23.79 -7.48
CA SER A 274 -1.40 -24.85 -8.46
C SER A 274 -2.61 -24.56 -9.35
N ASP A 275 -2.49 -24.76 -10.66
CA ASP A 275 -3.58 -24.56 -11.61
C ASP A 275 -4.76 -25.50 -11.34
N SER A 276 -4.46 -26.75 -10.98
CA SER A 276 -5.44 -27.76 -10.61
C SER A 276 -5.08 -28.46 -9.31
N THR A 277 -5.97 -29.33 -8.83
CA THR A 277 -5.71 -30.17 -7.68
C THR A 277 -4.81 -31.35 -8.04
N PHE A 278 -4.04 -31.83 -7.07
CA PHE A 278 -3.23 -33.03 -7.19
C PHE A 278 -3.50 -34.00 -6.04
N THR A 279 -3.02 -35.23 -6.19
CA THR A 279 -3.17 -36.29 -5.20
C THR A 279 -1.90 -36.43 -4.38
N ALA A 280 -2.02 -36.45 -3.05
CA ALA A 280 -0.86 -36.67 -2.18
C ALA A 280 -1.25 -37.35 -0.87
N GLY A 281 -0.26 -37.94 -0.20
CA GLY A 281 -0.43 -38.57 1.10
C GLY A 281 -0.56 -40.09 1.03
N ASP A 282 -0.49 -40.73 2.18
CA ASP A 282 -0.46 -42.19 2.34
C ASP A 282 -1.40 -42.69 3.44
N ILE A 283 -1.94 -41.81 4.29
CA ILE A 283 -2.96 -42.19 5.25
C ILE A 283 -4.27 -42.39 4.50
N TYR A 284 -4.63 -43.66 4.33
CA TYR A 284 -5.97 -44.03 3.89
C TYR A 284 -6.92 -44.02 5.10
N THR A 285 -7.86 -43.07 5.14
CA THR A 285 -9.05 -43.18 6.01
C THR A 285 -10.19 -43.77 5.19
N PRO A 286 -10.51 -45.07 5.35
CA PRO A 286 -11.72 -45.62 4.76
C PRO A 286 -12.96 -44.88 5.28
N PRO A 287 -14.04 -44.79 4.49
CA PRO A 287 -15.30 -44.29 5.02
C PRO A 287 -15.74 -45.18 6.18
N SER A 288 -15.96 -44.58 7.36
CA SER A 288 -16.57 -45.28 8.50
C SER A 288 -18.03 -45.58 8.17
N THR A 289 -18.29 -46.71 7.53
CA THR A 289 -19.64 -47.28 7.46
C THR A 289 -19.88 -48.07 8.75
N THR A 290 -20.51 -47.45 9.74
CA THR A 290 -21.07 -48.17 10.87
C THR A 290 -22.51 -47.72 11.12
N THR A 291 -23.42 -48.32 10.34
CA THR A 291 -24.73 -48.71 10.86
C THR A 291 -25.00 -50.13 10.39
N THR A 292 -24.69 -51.08 11.26
CA THR A 292 -25.13 -52.47 11.19
C THR A 292 -26.65 -52.47 11.36
N THR A 293 -27.41 -52.57 10.28
CA THR A 293 -28.86 -52.88 10.37
C THR A 293 -28.98 -54.38 10.57
N THR A 294 -29.25 -54.79 11.81
CA THR A 294 -29.50 -56.17 12.21
C THR A 294 -30.73 -56.71 11.47
N THR A 295 -30.56 -57.76 10.67
CA THR A 295 -31.66 -58.53 10.07
C THR A 295 -32.50 -59.15 11.18
N THR A 296 -33.74 -58.69 11.34
CA THR A 296 -34.78 -59.38 12.12
C THR A 296 -35.89 -59.78 11.15
N THR A 297 -36.09 -61.09 11.01
CA THR A 297 -37.22 -61.68 10.29
C THR A 297 -38.49 -61.46 11.10
N GLU A 298 -39.47 -60.73 10.56
CA GLU A 298 -40.84 -60.75 11.10
C GLU A 298 -41.90 -60.88 10.00
N THR A 299 -42.86 -61.73 10.37
CA THR A 299 -44.04 -62.20 9.67
C THR A 299 -45.03 -61.08 9.32
N THR A 300 -45.71 -61.25 8.19
CA THR A 300 -46.81 -60.43 7.70
C THR A 300 -47.85 -60.11 8.79
N THR A 301 -48.11 -58.84 9.08
CA THR A 301 -49.39 -58.38 9.64
C THR A 301 -49.68 -56.94 9.17
N THR A 302 -50.86 -56.78 8.58
CA THR A 302 -51.48 -55.53 8.14
C THR A 302 -51.72 -54.58 9.31
N THR A 303 -51.73 -53.26 9.06
CA THR A 303 -52.52 -52.18 9.73
C THR A 303 -51.71 -51.04 10.35
N ALA A 304 -52.19 -49.82 10.03
CA ALA A 304 -52.06 -48.51 10.67
C ALA A 304 -50.87 -47.59 10.29
N LEU A 305 -51.25 -46.46 9.70
CA LEU A 305 -50.49 -45.23 9.50
C LEU A 305 -49.82 -44.78 10.82
N PRO A 306 -48.55 -44.35 10.83
CA PRO A 306 -47.88 -43.96 12.06
C PRO A 306 -48.54 -42.72 12.65
N THR A 307 -49.13 -42.87 13.85
CA THR A 307 -49.61 -41.75 14.64
C THR A 307 -48.42 -40.95 15.16
N LEU A 308 -48.28 -39.73 14.65
CA LEU A 308 -47.32 -38.75 15.14
C LEU A 308 -47.57 -38.54 16.63
N SER A 309 -46.57 -38.79 17.48
CA SER A 309 -46.76 -38.61 18.93
C SER A 309 -47.20 -37.16 19.23
N PRO A 310 -48.16 -36.94 20.15
CA PRO A 310 -48.67 -35.60 20.46
C PRO A 310 -47.56 -34.63 20.91
N ARG A 311 -46.42 -35.16 21.39
CA ARG A 311 -45.22 -34.39 21.72
C ARG A 311 -44.49 -33.86 20.48
N ILE A 312 -44.34 -34.68 19.43
CA ILE A 312 -43.73 -34.25 18.17
C ILE A 312 -44.66 -33.28 17.43
N GLY A 313 -45.97 -33.54 17.44
CA GLY A 313 -46.97 -32.62 16.89
C GLY A 313 -46.96 -31.24 17.57
N ALA A 314 -46.86 -31.22 18.90
CA ALA A 314 -46.73 -29.96 19.65
C ALA A 314 -45.42 -29.21 19.33
N MET A 315 -44.30 -29.92 19.17
CA MET A 315 -43.02 -29.29 18.84
C MET A 315 -43.03 -28.64 17.45
N ILE A 316 -43.63 -29.31 16.46
CA ILE A 316 -43.79 -28.78 15.10
C ILE A 316 -44.72 -27.54 15.11
N ALA A 317 -45.81 -27.59 15.87
CA ALA A 317 -46.72 -26.44 16.01
C ALA A 317 -46.01 -25.22 16.62
N VAL A 318 -45.17 -25.41 17.65
CA VAL A 318 -44.39 -24.32 18.26
C VAL A 318 -43.41 -23.71 17.27
N ILE A 319 -42.73 -24.53 16.45
CA ILE A 319 -41.78 -24.04 15.43
C ILE A 319 -42.50 -23.22 14.35
N ILE A 320 -43.67 -23.67 13.89
CA ILE A 320 -44.47 -22.96 12.87
C ILE A 320 -44.99 -21.63 13.42
N VAL A 321 -45.43 -21.61 14.68
CA VAL A 321 -45.90 -20.36 15.31
C VAL A 321 -44.74 -19.39 15.53
N ALA A 322 -43.59 -19.86 16.00
CA ALA A 322 -42.40 -19.02 16.18
C ALA A 322 -41.89 -18.44 14.86
N SER A 323 -41.92 -19.20 13.76
CA SER A 323 -41.50 -18.70 12.45
C SER A 323 -42.47 -17.64 11.89
N ALA A 324 -43.78 -17.78 12.13
CA ALA A 324 -44.76 -16.78 11.76
C ALA A 324 -44.56 -15.46 12.52
N PHE A 325 -44.27 -15.50 13.83
CA PHE A 325 -43.96 -14.30 14.60
C PHE A 325 -42.67 -13.61 14.14
N LEU A 326 -41.63 -14.37 13.81
CA LEU A 326 -40.39 -13.83 13.23
C LEU A 326 -40.64 -13.17 11.88
N ALA A 327 -41.44 -13.80 11.00
CA ALA A 327 -41.79 -13.24 9.70
C ALA A 327 -42.55 -11.91 9.81
N VAL A 328 -43.49 -11.81 10.75
CA VAL A 328 -44.21 -10.55 11.03
C VAL A 328 -43.26 -9.49 11.59
N GLY A 329 -42.35 -9.86 12.50
CA GLY A 329 -41.34 -8.95 13.02
C GLY A 329 -40.45 -8.36 11.93
N VAL A 330 -39.94 -9.21 11.03
CA VAL A 330 -39.14 -8.79 9.87
C VAL A 330 -39.94 -7.86 8.94
N TYR A 331 -41.22 -8.17 8.69
CA TYR A 331 -42.10 -7.33 7.86
C TYR A 331 -42.28 -5.92 8.45
N TYR A 332 -42.51 -5.79 9.76
CA TYR A 332 -42.68 -4.48 10.39
C TYR A 332 -41.38 -3.68 10.49
N VAL A 333 -40.24 -4.34 10.70
CA VAL A 333 -38.91 -3.69 10.67
C VAL A 333 -38.57 -3.21 9.26
N ALA A 334 -38.94 -3.95 8.21
CA ALA A 334 -38.74 -3.53 6.83
C ALA A 334 -39.65 -2.35 6.46
N LYS A 335 -40.91 -2.35 6.90
CA LYS A 335 -41.89 -1.30 6.60
C LYS A 335 -41.61 0.04 7.29
N THR A 336 -40.93 0.05 8.44
CA THR A 336 -40.57 1.29 9.16
C THR A 336 -39.34 2.00 8.61
N ARG A 337 -38.69 1.45 7.57
CA ARG A 337 -37.51 2.03 6.90
C ARG A 337 -37.79 2.59 5.49
N ILE A 338 -39.05 2.73 5.10
CA ILE A 338 -39.51 3.41 3.87
C ILE A 338 -40.27 4.67 4.28
#